data_AF-A0A2N1VAB1-F1
#
_entry.id   AF-A0A2N1VAB1-F1
#
_cell.length_a   1.000
_cell.length_b   1.000
_cell.length_c   1.000
_cell.angle_alpha   90.00
_cell.angle_beta   90.00
_cell.angle_gamma   90.00
#
_symmetry.space_group_name_H-M   'P 1'
#
loop_
_entity.id
_entity.type
_entity.pdbx_description
1 polymer ?
#
loop_
_entity_poly.entity_id
_entity_poly.type
_entity_poly.pdbx_seq_one_letter_code
_entity_poly.pdbx_strand_id
1 'polypeptide(L)'
;MLTKELLKQVKQIEIRTRGIVNDVFSGEYHSVFKGRGMEFSEVREYNFGDDIRNIDWNVTARFGHPFIKIFEEERELTVMLLVDMSGSLDFGTSEKTKQQIAAELSAILAFSALKNNDKVGLILFTDGIEKFVPPRKGKSHSLRIIREVLSFEPRGKSTNIRQALEYFNHTIKKKAI
;
A
#
# COMPACT_ATOMS: atom_id res chain seq x y z
N MET A 1 17.31 -3.70 22.49
CA MET A 1 16.09 -3.19 23.16
C MET A 1 15.61 -1.97 22.37
N LEU A 2 14.32 -1.81 22.11
CA LEU A 2 13.82 -0.56 21.50
C LEU A 2 14.08 0.61 22.46
N THR A 3 14.69 1.69 21.99
CA THR A 3 14.78 2.93 22.76
C THR A 3 13.37 3.53 22.90
N LYS A 4 13.01 3.97 24.11
CA LYS A 4 11.71 4.62 24.38
C LYS A 4 11.45 5.80 23.42
N GLU A 5 12.52 6.45 22.99
CA GLU A 5 12.51 7.56 22.03
C GLU A 5 12.03 7.13 20.65
N LEU A 6 12.51 6.00 20.11
CA LEU A 6 12.08 5.49 18.80
C LEU A 6 10.58 5.17 18.79
N LEU A 7 10.08 4.55 19.87
CA LEU A 7 8.65 4.27 20.03
C LEU A 7 7.82 5.57 20.09
N LYS A 8 8.33 6.60 20.78
CA LYS A 8 7.70 7.91 20.84
C LYS A 8 7.64 8.57 19.46
N GLN A 9 8.72 8.50 18.68
CA GLN A 9 8.79 9.03 17.32
C GLN A 9 7.82 8.32 16.38
N VAL A 10 7.80 6.98 16.38
CA VAL A 10 6.85 6.19 15.57
C VAL A 10 5.40 6.57 15.92
N LYS A 11 5.09 6.71 17.21
CA LYS A 11 3.75 7.11 17.67
C LYS A 11 3.38 8.53 17.26
N GLN A 12 4.33 9.47 17.29
CA GLN A 12 4.11 10.84 16.81
C GLN A 12 3.85 10.89 15.31
N ILE A 13 4.61 10.13 14.51
CA ILE A 13 4.38 10.01 13.07
C ILE A 13 3.00 9.39 12.81
N GLU A 14 2.64 8.29 13.48
CA GLU A 14 1.31 7.68 13.36
C GLU A 14 0.18 8.68 13.61
N ILE A 15 0.25 9.46 14.70
CA ILE A 15 -0.80 10.42 15.06
C ILE A 15 -0.94 11.52 14.00
N ARG A 16 0.18 12.11 13.57
CA ARG A 16 0.18 13.18 12.56
C ARG A 16 -0.35 12.69 11.22
N THR A 17 0.17 11.55 10.77
CA THR A 17 -0.21 10.96 9.49
C THR A 17 -1.67 10.54 9.45
N ARG A 18 -2.22 10.00 10.55
CA ARG A 18 -3.63 9.60 10.61
C ARG A 18 -4.59 10.76 10.36
N GLY A 19 -4.30 11.95 10.88
CA GLY A 19 -5.09 13.15 10.59
C GLY A 19 -5.11 13.45 9.09
N ILE A 20 -3.91 13.55 8.49
CA ILE A 20 -3.73 13.86 7.06
C ILE A 20 -4.44 12.83 6.16
N VAL A 21 -4.27 11.53 6.42
CA VAL A 21 -4.90 10.47 5.63
C VAL A 21 -6.43 10.45 5.81
N ASN A 22 -6.94 10.85 6.96
CA ASN A 22 -8.38 10.94 7.15
C ASN A 22 -8.95 12.15 6.42
N ASP A 23 -8.31 13.31 6.50
CA ASP A 23 -8.77 14.57 5.90
C ASP A 23 -8.70 14.53 4.36
N VAL A 24 -7.63 13.96 3.79
CA VAL A 24 -7.44 13.89 2.32
C VAL A 24 -8.33 12.81 1.69
N PHE A 25 -8.58 11.71 2.40
CA PHE A 25 -9.33 10.56 1.87
C PHE A 25 -10.74 10.44 2.45
N SER A 26 -11.31 11.51 3.01
CA SER A 26 -12.73 11.58 3.37
C SER A 26 -13.54 12.11 2.18
N GLY A 27 -13.73 11.29 1.13
CA GLY A 27 -14.68 11.62 0.06
C GLY A 27 -14.41 11.07 -1.34
N GLU A 28 -13.19 10.63 -1.67
CA GLU A 28 -12.80 10.48 -3.09
C GLU A 28 -12.77 9.07 -3.68
N TYR A 29 -13.12 8.00 -2.96
CA TYR A 29 -12.97 6.64 -3.51
C TYR A 29 -14.24 5.78 -3.37
N HIS A 30 -15.24 6.09 -4.21
CA HIS A 30 -16.12 5.05 -4.74
C HIS A 30 -15.50 4.54 -6.05
N SER A 31 -15.23 3.23 -6.12
CA SER A 31 -14.54 2.58 -7.24
C SER A 31 -15.26 2.85 -8.59
N VAL A 32 -14.59 3.53 -9.52
CA VAL A 32 -15.15 3.86 -10.86
C VAL A 32 -14.87 2.75 -11.89
N PHE A 33 -14.47 1.55 -11.46
CA PHE A 33 -14.10 0.47 -12.39
C PHE A 33 -14.72 -0.88 -11.98
N LYS A 34 -15.82 -1.25 -12.67
CA LYS A 34 -16.44 -2.58 -12.60
C LYS A 34 -15.61 -3.58 -13.40
N GLY A 35 -14.62 -4.21 -12.76
CA GLY A 35 -13.87 -5.33 -13.33
C GLY A 35 -14.31 -6.70 -12.81
N ARG A 36 -13.74 -7.78 -13.37
CA ARG A 36 -14.12 -9.18 -13.11
C ARG A 36 -13.46 -9.74 -11.84
N GLY A 37 -13.81 -9.22 -10.66
CA GLY A 37 -13.43 -9.81 -9.36
C GLY A 37 -14.56 -10.62 -8.73
N MET A 38 -14.26 -11.48 -7.75
CA MET A 38 -15.16 -12.51 -7.20
C MET A 38 -15.79 -12.11 -5.84
N GLU A 39 -16.41 -10.94 -5.72
CA GLU A 39 -17.26 -10.64 -4.56
C GLU A 39 -18.65 -10.22 -5.03
N PHE A 40 -19.71 -10.87 -4.52
CA PHE A 40 -21.08 -10.59 -4.94
C PHE A 40 -21.49 -9.20 -4.47
N SER A 41 -21.81 -8.31 -5.40
CA SER A 41 -22.20 -6.93 -5.11
C SER A 41 -23.73 -6.80 -5.03
N GLU A 42 -24.40 -7.11 -6.14
CA GLU A 42 -25.85 -6.98 -6.27
C GLU A 42 -26.37 -7.85 -7.42
N VAL A 43 -27.70 -7.95 -7.52
CA VAL A 43 -28.38 -8.63 -8.62
C VAL A 43 -29.19 -7.61 -9.38
N ARG A 44 -29.02 -7.58 -10.72
CA ARG A 44 -29.80 -6.72 -11.60
C ARG A 44 -30.48 -7.51 -12.70
N GLU A 45 -31.52 -6.95 -13.28
CA GLU A 45 -32.16 -7.52 -14.46
C GLU A 45 -31.18 -7.59 -15.64
N TYR A 46 -31.29 -8.67 -16.42
CA TYR A 46 -30.49 -8.93 -17.60
C TYR A 46 -30.81 -7.91 -18.69
N ASN A 47 -29.76 -7.33 -19.28
CA ASN A 47 -29.85 -6.50 -20.47
C ASN A 47 -29.15 -7.18 -21.64
N PHE A 48 -29.63 -6.89 -22.86
CA PHE A 48 -29.03 -7.42 -24.06
C PHE A 48 -27.56 -6.97 -24.19
N GLY A 49 -26.65 -7.93 -24.34
CA GLY A 49 -25.19 -7.70 -24.36
C GLY A 49 -24.46 -8.13 -23.09
N ASP A 50 -25.20 -8.52 -22.05
CA ASP A 50 -24.59 -9.05 -20.83
C ASP A 50 -24.10 -10.49 -20.99
N ASP A 51 -23.09 -10.86 -20.20
CA ASP A 51 -22.52 -12.21 -20.20
C ASP A 51 -23.47 -13.19 -19.50
N ILE A 52 -24.05 -14.11 -20.28
CA ILE A 52 -24.99 -15.14 -19.83
C ILE A 52 -24.42 -16.06 -18.74
N ARG A 53 -23.09 -16.14 -18.58
CA ARG A 53 -22.46 -16.97 -17.54
C ARG A 53 -22.68 -16.42 -16.13
N ASN A 54 -23.03 -15.14 -16.02
CA ASN A 54 -23.26 -14.48 -14.75
C ASN A 54 -24.74 -14.52 -14.33
N ILE A 55 -25.61 -15.23 -15.05
CA ILE A 55 -27.04 -15.33 -14.71
C ILE A 55 -27.22 -16.02 -13.35
N ASP A 56 -28.00 -15.39 -12.48
CA ASP A 56 -28.49 -16.01 -11.25
C ASP A 56 -29.77 -16.78 -11.53
N TRP A 57 -29.66 -18.09 -11.69
CA TRP A 57 -30.81 -18.96 -11.95
C TRP A 57 -31.80 -19.03 -10.77
N ASN A 58 -31.35 -18.82 -9.53
CA ASN A 58 -32.24 -18.88 -8.36
C ASN A 58 -33.13 -17.63 -8.28
N VAL A 59 -32.56 -16.45 -8.53
CA VAL A 59 -33.32 -15.19 -8.58
C VAL A 59 -34.22 -15.18 -9.82
N THR A 60 -33.68 -15.60 -10.97
CA THR A 60 -34.45 -15.73 -12.23
C THR A 60 -35.67 -16.63 -12.06
N ALA A 61 -35.53 -17.78 -11.39
CA ALA A 61 -36.65 -18.69 -11.14
C ALA A 61 -37.73 -18.11 -10.22
N ARG A 62 -37.37 -17.19 -9.32
CA ARG A 62 -38.32 -16.55 -8.39
C ARG A 62 -39.13 -15.42 -9.04
N PHE A 63 -38.51 -14.65 -9.92
CA PHE A 63 -39.11 -13.44 -10.50
C PHE A 63 -39.61 -13.64 -11.95
N GLY A 64 -39.25 -14.75 -12.61
CA GLY A 64 -39.77 -15.12 -13.93
C GLY A 64 -39.13 -14.40 -15.11
N HIS A 65 -38.09 -13.60 -14.88
CA HIS A 65 -37.28 -12.93 -15.90
C HIS A 65 -35.79 -13.00 -15.52
N PRO A 66 -34.84 -12.94 -16.48
CA PRO A 66 -33.43 -13.23 -16.20
C PRO A 66 -32.74 -12.14 -15.38
N PHE A 67 -31.99 -12.56 -14.37
CA PHE A 67 -31.17 -11.69 -13.53
C PHE A 67 -29.69 -12.07 -13.61
N ILE A 68 -28.81 -11.09 -13.45
CA ILE A 68 -27.36 -11.25 -13.48
C ILE A 68 -26.75 -10.85 -12.15
N LYS A 69 -25.79 -11.66 -11.67
CA LYS A 69 -24.89 -11.33 -10.57
C LYS A 69 -23.89 -10.28 -11.03
N ILE A 70 -23.91 -9.13 -10.37
CA ILE A 70 -22.84 -8.15 -10.46
C ILE A 70 -21.81 -8.52 -9.40
N PHE A 71 -20.57 -8.67 -9.82
CA PHE A 71 -19.47 -8.85 -8.90
C PHE A 71 -18.66 -7.55 -8.78
N GLU A 72 -18.27 -7.19 -7.57
CA GLU A 72 -17.36 -6.09 -7.29
C GLU A 72 -15.92 -6.62 -7.23
N GLU A 73 -14.99 -5.89 -7.85
CA GLU A 73 -13.59 -6.27 -7.86
C GLU A 73 -12.85 -5.60 -6.71
N GLU A 74 -12.68 -6.31 -5.60
CA GLU A 74 -11.70 -5.91 -4.58
C GLU A 74 -10.29 -6.21 -5.14
N ARG A 75 -9.72 -5.26 -5.89
CA ARG A 75 -8.30 -5.32 -6.26
C ARG A 75 -7.46 -4.95 -5.05
N GLU A 76 -6.89 -5.96 -4.41
CA GLU A 76 -5.79 -5.76 -3.46
C GLU A 76 -4.57 -5.23 -4.22
N LEU A 77 -4.29 -3.94 -4.08
CA LEU A 77 -3.06 -3.35 -4.60
C LEU A 77 -1.90 -3.70 -3.67
N THR A 78 -0.70 -3.71 -4.26
CA THR A 78 0.54 -3.86 -3.52
C THR A 78 1.36 -2.60 -3.70
N VAL A 79 1.51 -1.84 -2.63
CA VAL A 79 2.33 -0.62 -2.58
C VAL A 79 3.74 -0.99 -2.14
N MET A 80 4.74 -0.68 -2.95
CA MET A 80 6.14 -0.98 -2.65
C MET A 80 6.94 0.30 -2.47
N LEU A 81 7.37 0.53 -1.23
CA LEU A 81 8.18 1.71 -0.89
C LEU A 81 9.65 1.40 -1.19
N LEU A 82 10.24 2.09 -2.16
CA LEU A 82 11.68 2.07 -2.42
C LEU A 82 12.28 3.34 -1.82
N VAL A 83 13.06 3.19 -0.74
CA VAL A 83 13.64 4.33 -0.02
C VAL A 83 15.15 4.32 -0.19
N ASP A 84 15.67 5.39 -0.79
CA ASP A 84 17.11 5.65 -0.88
C ASP A 84 17.64 6.02 0.52
N MET A 85 18.55 5.21 1.02
CA MET A 85 19.22 5.37 2.31
C MET A 85 20.68 5.81 2.19
N SER A 86 21.10 6.34 1.05
CA SER A 86 22.47 6.83 0.81
C SER A 86 22.91 7.93 1.79
N GLY A 87 24.21 8.24 1.80
CA GLY A 87 24.81 9.26 2.68
C GLY A 87 24.24 10.67 2.47
N SER A 88 23.41 10.90 1.45
CA SER A 88 22.66 12.13 1.27
C SER A 88 21.62 12.39 2.39
N LEU A 89 21.27 11.36 3.17
CA LEU A 89 20.32 11.42 4.29
C LEU A 89 20.85 12.10 5.55
N ASP A 90 22.17 12.10 5.77
CA ASP A 90 22.82 12.77 6.91
C ASP A 90 22.71 14.31 6.80
N PHE A 91 22.36 14.81 5.61
CA PHE A 91 22.11 16.22 5.37
C PHE A 91 20.66 16.59 5.74
N GLY A 92 20.48 17.46 6.74
CA GLY A 92 19.17 17.95 7.18
C GLY A 92 19.26 19.38 7.73
N THR A 93 18.11 20.04 7.84
CA THR A 93 17.99 21.30 8.58
C THR A 93 18.05 21.02 10.09
N SER A 94 18.27 22.04 10.92
CA SER A 94 18.41 21.93 12.37
C SER A 94 17.26 21.22 13.11
N GLU A 95 16.12 21.01 12.44
CA GLU A 95 14.88 20.49 13.05
C GLU A 95 14.53 19.04 12.66
N LYS A 96 14.90 18.57 11.45
CA LYS A 96 14.59 17.21 10.99
C LYS A 96 15.65 16.67 10.01
N THR A 97 15.99 15.40 10.16
CA THR A 97 16.82 14.69 9.16
C THR A 97 15.98 14.26 7.96
N LYS A 98 16.60 14.10 6.78
CA LYS A 98 15.89 13.54 5.61
C LYS A 98 15.36 12.14 5.87
N GLN A 99 16.02 11.36 6.73
CA GLN A 99 15.53 10.06 7.17
C GLN A 99 14.21 10.16 7.93
N GLN A 100 14.04 11.15 8.80
CA GLN A 100 12.76 11.38 9.49
C GLN A 100 11.66 11.78 8.51
N ILE A 101 11.97 12.59 7.50
CA ILE A 101 11.02 12.95 6.44
C ILE A 101 10.65 11.72 5.60
N ALA A 102 11.62 10.90 5.21
CA ALA A 102 11.39 9.66 4.48
C ALA A 102 10.50 8.69 5.27
N ALA A 103 10.70 8.60 6.58
CA ALA A 103 9.84 7.81 7.46
C ALA A 103 8.40 8.37 7.57
N GLU A 104 8.24 9.70 7.61
CA GLU A 104 6.94 10.36 7.64
C GLU A 104 6.17 10.15 6.32
N LEU A 105 6.85 10.27 5.17
CA LEU A 105 6.29 9.94 3.85
C LEU A 105 5.92 8.45 3.74
N SER A 106 6.82 7.58 4.18
CA SER A 106 6.57 6.13 4.22
C SER A 106 5.37 5.80 5.09
N ALA A 107 5.18 6.50 6.21
CA ALA A 107 4.01 6.35 7.06
C ALA A 107 2.74 6.78 6.34
N ILE A 108 2.73 7.94 5.66
CA ILE A 108 1.56 8.44 4.92
C ILE A 108 1.11 7.41 3.89
N LEU A 109 2.03 6.90 3.09
CA LEU A 109 1.73 5.89 2.08
C LEU A 109 1.30 4.55 2.71
N ALA A 110 1.98 4.09 3.76
CA ALA A 110 1.64 2.83 4.43
C ALA A 110 0.30 2.87 5.17
N PHE A 111 -0.10 4.02 5.72
CA PHE A 111 -1.41 4.19 6.35
C PHE A 111 -2.53 4.42 5.32
N SER A 112 -2.24 5.07 4.20
CA SER A 112 -3.16 5.16 3.06
C SER A 112 -3.46 3.76 2.51
N ALA A 113 -2.41 2.96 2.24
CA ALA A 113 -2.56 1.56 1.86
C ALA A 113 -3.33 0.74 2.91
N LEU A 114 -3.08 0.96 4.20
CA LEU A 114 -3.82 0.28 5.26
C LEU A 114 -5.32 0.64 5.26
N LYS A 115 -5.67 1.89 4.99
CA LYS A 115 -7.07 2.36 4.92
C LYS A 115 -7.81 1.70 3.75
N ASN A 116 -7.12 1.47 2.64
CA ASN A 116 -7.65 0.80 1.44
C ASN A 116 -7.54 -0.73 1.51
N ASN A 117 -7.12 -1.31 2.63
CA ASN A 117 -6.88 -2.75 2.75
C ASN A 117 -5.93 -3.28 1.66
N ASP A 118 -4.88 -2.52 1.36
CA ASP A 118 -3.82 -2.89 0.43
C ASP A 118 -2.61 -3.49 1.16
N LYS A 119 -1.78 -4.22 0.42
CA LYS A 119 -0.48 -4.68 0.92
C LYS A 119 0.54 -3.57 0.81
N VAL A 120 1.40 -3.43 1.81
CA VAL A 120 2.55 -2.53 1.76
C VAL A 120 3.85 -3.26 2.03
N GLY A 121 4.88 -3.02 1.25
CA GLY A 121 6.24 -3.53 1.45
C GLY A 121 7.29 -2.42 1.34
N LEU A 122 8.54 -2.78 1.63
CA LEU A 122 9.65 -1.83 1.71
C LEU A 122 10.93 -2.44 1.13
N ILE A 123 11.66 -1.65 0.35
CA ILE A 123 13.04 -1.89 -0.07
C ILE A 123 13.85 -0.68 0.37
N LEU A 124 14.87 -0.93 1.19
CA LEU A 124 15.90 0.06 1.51
C LEU A 124 17.12 -0.22 0.65
N PHE A 125 17.65 0.81 0.00
CA PHE A 125 18.80 0.66 -0.88
C PHE A 125 19.77 1.84 -0.75
N THR A 126 21.02 1.58 -1.07
CA THR A 126 22.13 2.54 -1.16
C THR A 126 22.78 2.32 -2.52
N ASP A 127 24.07 1.96 -2.58
CA ASP A 127 24.72 1.38 -3.75
C ASP A 127 24.42 -0.11 -3.92
N GLY A 128 23.83 -0.71 -2.88
CA GLY A 128 23.32 -2.08 -2.82
C GLY A 128 21.88 -2.17 -2.34
N ILE A 129 21.29 -3.37 -2.42
CA ILE A 129 20.07 -3.68 -1.67
C ILE A 129 20.46 -3.94 -0.22
N GLU A 130 19.98 -3.09 0.68
CA GLU A 130 20.30 -3.17 2.10
C GLU A 130 19.25 -3.99 2.86
N LYS A 131 17.97 -3.79 2.53
CA LYS A 131 16.88 -4.47 3.20
C LYS A 131 15.66 -4.65 2.32
N PHE A 132 15.04 -5.82 2.44
CA PHE A 132 13.74 -6.11 1.83
C PHE A 132 12.75 -6.55 2.91
N VAL A 133 11.58 -5.91 2.92
CA VAL A 133 10.42 -6.29 3.73
C VAL A 133 9.30 -6.66 2.78
N PRO A 134 8.86 -7.93 2.79
CA PRO A 134 7.84 -8.39 1.84
C PRO A 134 6.50 -7.69 2.10
N PRO A 135 5.72 -7.43 1.04
CA PRO A 135 4.43 -6.78 1.18
C PRO A 135 3.44 -7.59 2.00
N ARG A 136 2.90 -6.98 3.05
CA ARG A 136 1.87 -7.57 3.92
C ARG A 136 0.83 -6.53 4.33
N LYS A 137 -0.30 -7.02 4.83
CA LYS A 137 -1.39 -6.22 5.37
C LYS A 137 -1.23 -6.00 6.87
N GLY A 138 -1.95 -5.01 7.37
CA GLY A 138 -2.22 -4.84 8.79
C GLY A 138 -1.37 -3.77 9.48
N LYS A 139 -1.96 -3.19 10.52
CA LYS A 139 -1.39 -2.04 11.25
C LYS A 139 0.00 -2.31 11.82
N SER A 140 0.22 -3.50 12.38
CA SER A 140 1.52 -3.90 12.93
C SER A 140 2.62 -3.88 11.86
N HIS A 141 2.27 -4.26 10.63
CA HIS A 141 3.21 -4.26 9.50
C HIS A 141 3.51 -2.84 9.02
N SER A 142 2.52 -1.95 8.92
CA SER A 142 2.75 -0.53 8.61
C SER A 142 3.66 0.14 9.65
N LEU A 143 3.42 -0.11 10.94
CA LEU A 143 4.29 0.39 12.01
C LEU A 143 5.70 -0.19 11.95
N ARG A 144 5.84 -1.46 11.55
CA ARG A 144 7.15 -2.08 11.31
C ARG A 144 7.89 -1.34 10.21
N ILE A 145 7.26 -1.05 9.06
CA ILE A 145 7.91 -0.33 7.95
C ILE A 145 8.46 1.03 8.41
N ILE A 146 7.66 1.81 9.13
CA ILE A 146 8.08 3.13 9.64
C ILE A 146 9.30 2.98 10.56
N ARG A 147 9.27 1.98 11.43
CA ARG A 147 10.40 1.67 12.31
C ARG A 147 11.64 1.30 11.52
N GLU A 148 11.50 0.45 10.50
CA GLU A 148 12.62 0.02 9.67
C GLU A 148 13.27 1.22 8.99
N VAL A 149 12.50 2.17 8.45
CA VAL A 149 13.06 3.40 7.86
C VAL A 149 13.75 4.28 8.92
N LEU A 150 13.13 4.48 10.09
CA LEU A 150 13.67 5.36 11.14
C LEU A 150 14.93 4.85 11.83
N SER A 151 15.05 3.55 12.04
CA SER A 151 16.18 2.95 12.76
C SER A 151 17.21 2.31 11.86
N PHE A 152 17.09 2.48 10.54
CA PHE A 152 18.05 1.91 9.61
C PHE A 152 19.34 2.74 9.58
N GLU A 153 20.46 2.06 9.72
CA GLU A 153 21.79 2.62 9.57
C GLU A 153 22.37 2.12 8.25
N PRO A 154 22.63 3.01 7.27
CA PRO A 154 23.13 2.60 5.96
C PRO A 154 24.57 2.12 6.04
N ARG A 155 24.89 1.06 5.27
CA ARG A 155 26.27 0.56 5.12
C ARG A 155 26.95 1.25 3.94
N GLY A 156 26.20 1.44 2.86
CA GLY A 156 26.60 2.19 1.68
C GLY A 156 26.41 3.70 1.83
N LYS A 157 27.28 4.49 1.17
CA LYS A 157 27.14 5.97 1.11
C LYS A 157 26.68 6.48 -0.25
N SER A 158 26.80 5.66 -1.30
CA SER A 158 26.41 6.01 -2.67
C SER A 158 24.98 5.51 -2.96
N THR A 159 24.45 5.86 -4.13
CA THR A 159 23.10 5.49 -4.58
C THR A 159 23.19 4.73 -5.90
N ASN A 160 22.50 3.59 -6.00
CA ASN A 160 22.30 2.83 -7.24
C ASN A 160 20.81 2.48 -7.44
N ILE A 161 20.07 3.42 -8.03
CA ILE A 161 18.63 3.27 -8.31
C ILE A 161 18.38 2.12 -9.30
N ARG A 162 19.27 1.92 -10.29
CA ARG A 162 19.11 0.87 -11.30
C ARG A 162 19.02 -0.50 -10.63
N GLN A 163 19.95 -0.80 -9.73
CA GLN A 163 19.95 -2.07 -9.02
C GLN A 163 18.71 -2.22 -8.12
N ALA A 164 18.25 -1.13 -7.49
CA ALA A 164 17.02 -1.13 -6.70
C ALA A 164 15.79 -1.52 -7.54
N LEU A 165 15.65 -0.93 -8.73
CA LEU A 165 14.56 -1.23 -9.66
C LEU A 165 14.65 -2.63 -10.26
N GLU A 166 15.87 -3.08 -10.61
CA GLU A 166 16.09 -4.44 -11.08
C GLU A 166 15.69 -5.45 -10.00
N TYR A 167 16.14 -5.27 -8.75
CA TYR A 167 15.77 -6.15 -7.64
C TYR A 167 14.25 -6.16 -7.38
N PHE A 168 13.62 -4.98 -7.42
CA PHE A 168 12.17 -4.84 -7.28
C PHE A 168 11.42 -5.67 -8.34
N ASN A 169 11.80 -5.50 -9.62
CA ASN A 169 11.17 -6.22 -10.74
C ASN A 169 11.36 -7.75 -10.65
N HIS A 170 12.50 -8.22 -10.15
CA HIS A 170 12.73 -9.66 -9.95
C HIS A 170 11.93 -10.22 -8.77
N THR A 171 11.77 -9.44 -7.70
CA THR A 171 11.18 -9.90 -6.45
C THR A 171 9.65 -9.83 -6.45
N ILE A 172 9.08 -8.84 -7.12
CA ILE A 172 7.63 -8.58 -7.14
C ILE A 172 7.03 -9.01 -8.48
N LYS A 173 6.43 -10.21 -8.50
CA LYS A 173 5.80 -10.80 -9.70
C LYS A 173 4.37 -10.34 -9.97
N LYS A 174 3.71 -9.69 -9.01
CA LYS A 174 2.34 -9.18 -9.13
C LYS A 174 2.38 -7.68 -9.42
N LYS A 175 1.34 -7.12 -10.08
CA LYS A 175 1.23 -5.67 -10.30
C LYS A 175 1.35 -4.95 -8.96
N ALA A 176 2.35 -4.09 -8.86
CA ALA A 176 2.61 -3.24 -7.71
C ALA A 176 2.75 -1.79 -8.18
N ILE A 177 2.38 -0.86 -7.31
CA ILE A 177 2.50 0.59 -7.49
C ILE A 177 3.64 1.09 -6.60
#